data_AF-A0A9P0HLR4-F1
#
_entry.id   AF-A0A9P0HLR4-F1
#
_cell.length_a   1.000
_cell.length_b   1.000
_cell.length_c   1.000
_cell.angle_alpha   90.00
_cell.angle_beta   90.00
_cell.angle_gamma   90.00
#
_symmetry.space_group_name_H-M   'P 1'
#
loop_
_entity.id
_entity.type
_entity.pdbx_description
1 polymer ?
#
loop_
_entity_poly.entity_id
_entity_poly.type
_entity_poly.pdbx_seq_one_letter_code
_entity_poly.pdbx_strand_id
1 'polypeptide(L)'
;MNVLHFIVVLICCTSNIDGMLPDECIDPYLNDNGLDSNSSNKANSCVFDVLNDMPGKYEPLFLQNNIHGSLTLTIPKVKNQRAVIKLKKGEKITISCPGNGNYIEAIDTIQSDGSCKSGNMLKIEGVNYSFQQLDCRARVNAKFKKTGMKCGRGKGVIVELGYDVPGHFLPVVEVCYNIDESIPYYSRHLLRGTSLGKEPRKIGRPAYASGGGEFFKGFNPKEAYSKVSGQCPLNSVSAESF
;
A
#
# COMPACT_ATOMS: atom_id res chain seq x y z
N MET A 1 -18.64 -30.26 -21.42
CA MET A 1 -18.47 -28.89 -20.89
C MET A 1 -17.45 -28.95 -19.77
N ASN A 2 -16.17 -28.75 -20.11
CA ASN A 2 -15.04 -28.71 -19.18
C ASN A 2 -14.19 -27.52 -19.58
N VAL A 3 -13.98 -26.55 -18.70
CA VAL A 3 -12.66 -25.96 -18.46
C VAL A 3 -12.60 -25.50 -17.00
N LEU A 4 -11.96 -26.34 -16.20
CA LEU A 4 -11.28 -26.00 -14.96
C LEU A 4 -9.95 -25.34 -15.36
N HIS A 5 -9.59 -24.18 -14.82
CA HIS A 5 -8.19 -23.73 -14.69
C HIS A 5 -8.10 -22.70 -13.56
N PHE A 6 -7.94 -23.22 -12.33
CA PHE A 6 -7.19 -22.55 -11.28
C PHE A 6 -5.71 -22.85 -11.54
N ILE A 7 -4.84 -21.85 -11.41
CA ILE A 7 -3.45 -21.90 -10.91
C ILE A 7 -2.87 -20.49 -11.10
N VAL A 8 -2.53 -19.81 -10.00
CA VAL A 8 -1.19 -19.21 -9.86
C VAL A 8 -0.77 -19.45 -8.43
N VAL A 9 0.03 -20.50 -8.27
CA VAL A 9 0.88 -20.73 -7.12
C VAL A 9 2.22 -20.08 -7.49
N LEU A 10 2.66 -19.05 -6.77
CA LEU A 10 4.06 -18.63 -6.83
C LEU A 10 4.79 -19.25 -5.64
N ILE A 11 5.39 -20.41 -5.90
CA ILE A 11 6.43 -21.00 -5.06
C ILE A 11 7.76 -20.39 -5.53
N CYS A 12 8.44 -19.65 -4.64
CA CYS A 12 9.86 -19.39 -4.77
C CYS A 12 10.60 -20.15 -3.66
N CYS A 13 11.06 -21.36 -3.94
CA CYS A 13 12.30 -21.85 -3.33
C CYS A 13 13.22 -22.27 -4.50
N THR A 14 14.43 -21.73 -4.48
CA THR A 14 15.45 -21.82 -5.52
C THR A 14 16.09 -23.20 -5.55
N SER A 15 16.26 -23.76 -6.74
CA SER A 15 17.33 -24.71 -7.04
C SER A 15 18.11 -24.19 -8.23
N ASN A 16 19.43 -24.10 -8.06
CA ASN A 16 20.45 -23.70 -9.02
C ASN A 16 20.07 -23.95 -10.49
N ILE A 17 20.18 -22.89 -11.29
CA ILE A 17 20.45 -23.00 -12.71
C ILE A 17 21.56 -21.99 -13.01
N ASP A 18 22.78 -22.49 -13.10
CA ASP A 18 23.89 -21.79 -13.73
C ASP A 18 23.55 -21.56 -15.21
N GLY A 19 23.79 -20.35 -15.69
CA GLY A 19 23.96 -20.08 -17.12
C GLY A 19 22.69 -19.75 -17.91
N MET A 20 22.10 -18.57 -17.67
CA MET A 20 21.50 -17.77 -18.75
C MET A 20 21.92 -16.32 -18.56
N LEU A 21 22.61 -15.77 -19.57
CA LEU A 21 23.02 -14.38 -19.65
C LEU A 21 21.78 -13.47 -19.57
N PRO A 22 21.94 -12.21 -19.09
CA PRO A 22 20.83 -11.27 -19.02
C PRO A 22 20.49 -10.82 -20.44
N ASP A 23 19.41 -11.33 -21.01
CA ASP A 23 18.78 -10.65 -22.13
C ASP A 23 18.30 -9.29 -21.61
N GLU A 24 18.93 -8.26 -22.18
CA GLU A 24 18.67 -6.86 -21.96
C GLU A 24 17.16 -6.59 -22.01
N CYS A 25 16.60 -6.11 -20.91
CA CYS A 25 15.35 -5.36 -20.97
C CYS A 25 15.65 -4.03 -21.68
N ILE A 26 15.72 -4.06 -23.01
CA ILE A 26 15.74 -2.87 -23.85
C ILE A 26 14.37 -2.21 -23.68
N ASP A 27 14.33 -1.07 -22.99
CA ASP A 27 13.18 -0.17 -22.96
C ASP A 27 13.00 0.44 -24.36
N PRO A 28 11.94 0.08 -25.13
CA PRO A 28 11.79 0.54 -26.49
C PRO A 28 11.29 2.00 -26.60
N TYR A 29 11.22 2.76 -25.50
CA TYR A 29 10.75 4.16 -25.52
C TYR A 29 11.62 5.15 -24.72
N LEU A 30 12.94 4.94 -24.68
CA LEU A 30 13.86 6.04 -24.37
C LEU A 30 14.01 6.97 -25.56
N ASN A 31 12.96 7.76 -25.80
CA ASN A 31 13.02 9.05 -26.45
C ASN A 31 11.81 9.86 -25.98
N ASP A 32 12.01 10.75 -25.01
CA ASP A 32 11.28 12.02 -25.08
C ASP A 32 12.01 13.14 -24.34
N ASN A 33 12.59 14.01 -25.16
CA ASN A 33 12.82 15.40 -24.85
C ASN A 33 11.44 16.06 -24.62
N GLY A 34 11.19 16.62 -23.45
CA GLY A 34 10.09 17.58 -23.28
C GLY A 34 9.22 17.33 -22.06
N LEU A 35 9.61 17.90 -20.93
CA LEU A 35 8.63 18.42 -19.97
C LEU A 35 7.81 19.48 -20.70
N ASP A 36 6.62 19.08 -21.17
CA ASP A 36 5.67 19.97 -21.82
C ASP A 36 5.31 21.12 -20.85
N SER A 37 5.90 22.27 -21.12
CA SER A 37 5.77 23.53 -20.40
C SER A 37 4.49 24.25 -20.82
N ASN A 38 3.36 23.55 -20.85
CA ASN A 38 2.06 24.18 -21.08
C ASN A 38 1.48 24.73 -19.77
N SER A 39 1.94 25.96 -19.47
CA SER A 39 1.74 26.78 -18.28
C SER A 39 0.27 27.16 -17.94
N SER A 40 -0.72 26.79 -18.76
CA SER A 40 -2.13 27.18 -18.54
C SER A 40 -2.95 26.22 -17.67
N ASN A 41 -2.49 24.97 -17.46
CA ASN A 41 -3.25 23.94 -16.70
C ASN A 41 -2.68 23.59 -15.32
N LYS A 42 -1.48 24.09 -14.97
CA LYS A 42 -0.84 23.87 -13.66
C LYS A 42 -1.42 24.79 -12.56
N ALA A 43 -2.00 25.93 -12.95
CA ALA A 43 -2.56 26.92 -12.03
C ALA A 43 -3.90 26.50 -11.39
N ASN A 44 -4.62 25.54 -11.99
CA ASN A 44 -5.99 25.17 -11.60
C ASN A 44 -6.15 23.70 -11.15
N SER A 45 -5.05 22.98 -10.99
CA SER A 45 -5.08 21.61 -10.48
C SER A 45 -3.81 21.30 -9.70
N CYS A 46 -3.87 20.28 -8.88
CA CYS A 46 -2.71 19.69 -8.25
C CYS A 46 -2.38 18.38 -8.93
N VAL A 47 -1.12 18.18 -9.25
CA VAL A 47 -0.61 16.97 -9.87
C VAL A 47 0.62 16.56 -9.07
N PHE A 48 0.53 15.38 -8.48
CA PHE A 48 1.59 14.82 -7.64
C PHE A 48 2.09 13.55 -8.29
N ASP A 49 3.36 13.54 -8.64
CA ASP A 49 4.06 12.36 -9.12
C ASP A 49 4.42 11.45 -7.95
N VAL A 50 3.95 10.19 -8.01
CA VAL A 50 4.15 9.22 -6.91
C VAL A 50 5.62 8.89 -6.71
N LEU A 51 6.51 9.15 -7.67
CA LEU A 51 7.96 8.92 -7.54
C LEU A 51 8.72 10.18 -7.10
N ASN A 52 8.27 11.36 -7.49
CA ASN A 52 9.03 12.61 -7.29
C ASN A 52 8.44 13.56 -6.24
N ASP A 53 7.14 13.48 -5.95
CA ASP A 53 6.43 14.48 -5.12
C ASP A 53 5.94 13.97 -3.74
N MET A 54 5.90 12.65 -3.50
CA MET A 54 5.64 12.10 -2.15
C MET A 54 6.74 12.48 -1.14
N PRO A 55 6.41 12.48 0.16
CA PRO A 55 7.36 12.67 1.25
C PRO A 55 8.59 11.74 1.17
N GLY A 56 9.73 12.23 1.67
CA GLY A 56 11.03 11.59 1.45
C GLY A 56 11.45 10.58 2.51
N LYS A 57 10.86 10.64 3.72
CA LYS A 57 11.25 9.83 4.87
C LYS A 57 10.25 8.72 5.12
N TYR A 58 9.01 9.06 5.46
CA TYR A 58 7.93 8.09 5.69
C TYR A 58 6.63 8.62 5.08
N GLU A 59 6.15 7.92 4.06
CA GLU A 59 4.97 8.32 3.31
C GLU A 59 3.68 8.13 4.13
N PRO A 60 2.78 9.13 4.17
CA PRO A 60 1.46 8.98 4.76
C PRO A 60 0.53 8.22 3.81
N LEU A 61 -0.63 7.83 4.35
CA LEU A 61 -1.75 7.44 3.53
C LEU A 61 -2.46 8.68 2.99
N PHE A 62 -2.69 8.70 1.69
CA PHE A 62 -3.55 9.67 1.05
C PHE A 62 -4.91 9.04 0.81
N LEU A 63 -5.98 9.65 1.32
CA LEU A 63 -7.33 9.10 1.30
C LEU A 63 -8.29 10.04 0.59
N GLN A 64 -9.27 9.46 -0.09
CA GLN A 64 -10.38 10.16 -0.71
C GLN A 64 -11.70 9.55 -0.30
N ASN A 65 -12.72 10.39 -0.21
CA ASN A 65 -14.10 9.93 -0.07
C ASN A 65 -14.54 9.25 -1.37
N ASN A 66 -15.06 8.04 -1.24
CA ASN A 66 -15.74 7.38 -2.33
C ASN A 66 -17.15 7.98 -2.55
N ILE A 67 -17.85 7.48 -3.56
CA ILE A 67 -19.22 7.92 -3.90
C ILE A 67 -20.25 7.70 -2.77
N HIS A 68 -19.93 6.84 -1.80
CA HIS A 68 -20.76 6.54 -0.64
C HIS A 68 -20.35 7.33 0.62
N GLY A 69 -19.38 8.24 0.51
CA GLY A 69 -18.89 9.06 1.62
C GLY A 69 -17.91 8.35 2.56
N SER A 70 -17.45 7.13 2.23
CA SER A 70 -16.42 6.43 3.01
C SER A 70 -15.02 6.77 2.52
N LEU A 71 -14.07 6.91 3.44
CA LEU A 71 -12.65 7.03 3.11
C LEU A 71 -12.11 5.77 2.42
N THR A 72 -11.30 5.98 1.39
CA THR A 72 -10.60 4.93 0.65
C THR A 72 -9.18 5.38 0.28
N LEU A 73 -8.25 4.43 0.12
CA LEU A 73 -6.90 4.74 -0.36
C LEU A 73 -6.96 5.40 -1.75
N THR A 74 -6.25 6.51 -1.88
CA THR A 74 -6.14 7.25 -3.15
C THR A 74 -5.36 6.41 -4.15
N ILE A 75 -5.94 6.22 -5.32
CA ILE A 75 -5.31 5.42 -6.38
C ILE A 75 -4.71 6.35 -7.43
N PRO A 76 -3.39 6.27 -7.64
CA PRO A 76 -2.75 6.99 -8.72
C PRO A 76 -3.31 6.59 -10.07
N LYS A 77 -3.42 7.56 -10.96
CA LYS A 77 -3.74 7.35 -12.37
C LYS A 77 -2.44 7.35 -13.17
N VAL A 78 -2.36 6.51 -14.19
CA VAL A 78 -1.21 6.54 -15.10
C VAL A 78 -1.42 7.66 -16.12
N LYS A 79 -0.46 8.57 -16.22
CA LYS A 79 -0.40 9.60 -17.26
C LYS A 79 1.03 9.69 -17.77
N ASN A 80 1.23 9.60 -19.09
CA ASN A 80 2.56 9.66 -19.73
C ASN A 80 3.56 8.73 -19.04
N GLN A 81 3.15 7.48 -18.79
CA GLN A 81 3.95 6.46 -18.09
C GLN A 81 4.36 6.82 -16.64
N ARG A 82 3.75 7.84 -16.03
CA ARG A 82 3.96 8.19 -14.62
C ARG A 82 2.70 7.94 -13.80
N ALA A 83 2.87 7.42 -12.60
CA ALA A 83 1.77 7.29 -11.64
C ALA A 83 1.58 8.65 -10.97
N VAL A 84 0.41 9.27 -11.17
CA VAL A 84 0.11 10.60 -10.64
C VAL A 84 -1.21 10.62 -9.87
N ILE A 85 -1.23 11.34 -8.75
CA ILE A 85 -2.46 11.75 -8.09
C ILE A 85 -2.81 13.13 -8.65
N LYS A 86 -4.04 13.28 -9.18
CA LYS A 86 -4.52 14.55 -9.72
C LYS A 86 -5.77 15.01 -8.98
N LEU A 87 -5.72 16.22 -8.45
CA LEU A 87 -6.82 16.89 -7.77
C LEU A 87 -7.20 18.17 -8.53
N LYS A 88 -8.49 18.45 -8.69
CA LYS A 88 -8.97 19.76 -9.13
C LYS A 88 -8.71 20.80 -8.03
N LYS A 89 -8.56 22.08 -8.38
CA LYS A 89 -8.48 23.15 -7.39
C LYS A 89 -9.68 23.09 -6.43
N GLY A 90 -9.40 23.14 -5.13
CA GLY A 90 -10.38 22.99 -4.05
C GLY A 90 -10.80 21.54 -3.75
N GLU A 91 -10.43 20.56 -4.57
CA GLU A 91 -10.72 19.15 -4.30
C GLU A 91 -9.97 18.71 -3.03
N LYS A 92 -10.68 17.96 -2.19
CA LYS A 92 -10.18 17.52 -0.88
C LYS A 92 -9.41 16.21 -0.99
N ILE A 93 -8.43 16.07 -0.12
CA ILE A 93 -7.71 14.83 0.15
C ILE A 93 -7.42 14.77 1.64
N THR A 94 -7.54 13.59 2.23
CA THR A 94 -7.21 13.38 3.63
C THR A 94 -5.81 12.75 3.70
N ILE A 95 -4.97 13.26 4.58
CA ILE A 95 -3.63 12.74 4.85
C ILE A 95 -3.68 12.07 6.22
N SER A 96 -3.18 10.85 6.35
CA SER A 96 -3.18 10.12 7.62
C SER A 96 -1.90 9.33 7.84
N CYS A 97 -1.38 9.38 9.06
CA CYS A 97 -0.22 8.64 9.53
C CYS A 97 -0.64 7.60 10.59
N PRO A 98 -1.26 6.47 10.20
CA PRO A 98 -1.69 5.47 11.16
C PRO A 98 -0.51 4.76 11.84
N GLY A 99 -0.71 4.36 13.08
CA GLY A 99 0.30 3.73 13.94
C GLY A 99 0.33 4.35 15.33
N ASN A 100 0.87 3.62 16.31
CA ASN A 100 0.94 4.12 17.69
C ASN A 100 1.89 5.32 17.79
N GLY A 101 1.39 6.47 18.24
CA GLY A 101 2.18 7.71 18.36
C GLY A 101 2.72 8.27 17.03
N ASN A 102 2.16 7.82 15.90
CA ASN A 102 2.52 8.32 14.58
C ASN A 102 1.66 9.53 14.21
N TYR A 103 2.25 10.50 13.51
CA TYR A 103 1.60 11.76 13.13
C TYR A 103 2.31 12.39 11.94
N ILE A 104 1.66 13.36 11.29
CA ILE A 104 2.20 14.16 10.20
C ILE A 104 3.16 15.21 10.79
N GLU A 105 4.46 15.10 10.51
CA GLU A 105 5.50 15.90 11.19
C GLU A 105 5.27 17.42 11.07
N ALA A 106 4.80 17.89 9.91
CA ALA A 106 4.62 19.31 9.64
C ALA A 106 3.38 19.95 10.30
N ILE A 107 2.48 19.15 10.88
CA ILE A 107 1.16 19.59 11.38
C ILE A 107 0.85 19.04 12.78
N ASP A 108 1.62 18.07 13.27
CA ASP A 108 1.48 17.47 14.60
C ASP A 108 0.10 16.84 14.86
N THR A 109 -0.46 16.19 13.84
CA THR A 109 -1.73 15.46 13.92
C THR A 109 -1.67 14.11 13.21
N ILE A 110 -2.47 13.14 13.67
CA ILE A 110 -2.57 11.81 13.06
C ILE A 110 -3.24 11.88 11.68
N GLN A 111 -4.22 12.77 11.52
CA GLN A 111 -5.00 12.91 10.31
C GLN A 111 -5.38 14.38 10.09
N SER A 112 -5.30 14.83 8.84
CA SER A 112 -5.74 16.17 8.45
C SER A 112 -6.33 16.17 7.04
N ASP A 113 -7.30 17.06 6.82
CA ASP A 113 -7.84 17.33 5.50
C ASP A 113 -7.06 18.46 4.83
N GLY A 114 -6.66 18.23 3.58
CA GLY A 114 -6.10 19.22 2.69
C GLY A 114 -7.03 19.50 1.51
N SER A 115 -6.93 20.70 0.97
CA SER A 115 -7.56 21.04 -0.30
C SER A 115 -6.50 21.42 -1.34
N CYS A 116 -6.69 21.00 -2.58
CA CYS A 116 -5.77 21.34 -3.64
C CYS A 116 -5.75 22.85 -3.89
N LYS A 117 -4.56 23.46 -3.84
CA LYS A 117 -4.36 24.87 -4.22
C LYS A 117 -3.97 25.00 -5.69
N SER A 118 -2.81 24.48 -6.05
CA SER A 118 -2.23 24.49 -7.41
C SER A 118 -0.90 23.75 -7.42
N GLY A 119 -0.50 23.15 -8.55
CA GLY A 119 0.81 22.51 -8.70
C GLY A 119 0.98 21.32 -7.78
N ASN A 120 1.90 21.38 -6.83
CA ASN A 120 2.14 20.35 -5.82
C ASN A 120 1.76 20.83 -4.40
N MET A 121 0.95 21.88 -4.29
CA MET A 121 0.61 22.51 -3.01
C MET A 121 -0.80 22.13 -2.54
N LEU A 122 -0.89 21.70 -1.29
CA LEU A 122 -2.14 21.57 -0.54
C LEU A 122 -2.30 22.74 0.42
N LYS A 123 -3.54 23.19 0.60
CA LYS A 123 -3.93 24.11 1.67
C LYS A 123 -4.53 23.29 2.81
N ILE A 124 -3.88 23.30 3.96
CA ILE A 124 -4.29 22.62 5.18
C ILE A 124 -4.39 23.68 6.28
N GLU A 125 -5.56 23.79 6.91
CA GLU A 125 -5.83 24.77 7.99
C GLU A 125 -5.42 26.23 7.67
N GLY A 126 -5.51 26.62 6.40
CA GLY A 126 -5.12 27.97 5.97
C GLY A 126 -3.68 28.09 5.47
N VAL A 127 -2.80 27.16 5.83
CA VAL A 127 -1.38 27.14 5.49
C VAL A 127 -1.15 26.30 4.22
N ASN A 128 -0.15 26.67 3.43
CA ASN A 128 0.19 25.93 2.21
C ASN A 128 1.39 25.02 2.47
N TYR A 129 1.20 23.73 2.23
CA TYR A 129 2.23 22.71 2.32
C TYR A 129 2.50 22.15 0.93
N SER A 130 3.77 21.98 0.57
CA SER A 130 4.10 21.11 -0.55
C SER A 130 3.85 19.67 -0.13
N PHE A 131 3.50 18.81 -1.08
CA PHE A 131 3.21 17.40 -0.81
C PHE A 131 4.41 16.67 -0.17
N GLN A 132 5.63 17.08 -0.51
CA GLN A 132 6.89 16.55 0.01
C GLN A 132 7.12 16.87 1.51
N GLN A 133 6.43 17.87 2.06
CA GLN A 133 6.58 18.27 3.47
C GLN A 133 5.70 17.46 4.43
N LEU A 134 4.84 16.57 3.91
CA LEU A 134 3.83 15.87 4.69
C LEU A 134 4.30 14.48 5.15
N ASP A 135 5.55 14.38 5.58
CA ASP A 135 6.12 13.14 6.13
C ASP A 135 5.38 12.70 7.40
N CYS A 136 5.22 11.39 7.56
CA CYS A 136 4.92 10.81 8.87
C CYS A 136 6.18 10.76 9.74
N ARG A 137 5.98 10.83 11.06
CA ARG A 137 7.06 10.61 12.02
C ARG A 137 7.69 9.23 11.91
N ALA A 138 6.87 8.22 11.64
CA ALA A 138 7.25 6.83 11.48
C ALA A 138 6.50 6.21 10.29
N ARG A 139 6.96 5.04 9.83
CA ARG A 139 6.23 4.26 8.82
C ARG A 139 4.80 3.99 9.29
N VAL A 140 3.88 4.08 8.35
CA VAL A 140 2.51 3.63 8.56
C VAL A 140 2.48 2.14 8.85
N ASN A 141 1.71 1.74 9.87
CA ASN A 141 1.65 0.35 10.31
C ASN A 141 0.27 -0.24 9.98
N ALA A 142 0.27 -1.37 9.27
CA ALA A 142 -0.94 -2.15 9.05
C ALA A 142 -1.37 -2.85 10.35
N LYS A 143 -2.67 -3.08 10.50
CA LYS A 143 -3.30 -3.84 11.57
C LYS A 143 -4.12 -5.00 11.02
N PHE A 144 -4.32 -5.98 11.89
CA PHE A 144 -5.19 -7.13 11.65
C PHE A 144 -6.54 -6.88 12.32
N LYS A 145 -7.62 -7.21 11.63
CA LYS A 145 -8.99 -7.08 12.13
C LYS A 145 -9.79 -8.33 11.84
N LYS A 146 -10.26 -8.99 12.89
CA LYS A 146 -11.20 -10.11 12.76
C LYS A 146 -12.61 -9.56 12.48
N THR A 147 -13.23 -9.99 11.39
CA THR A 147 -14.56 -9.48 10.99
C THR A 147 -15.72 -10.26 11.63
N GLY A 148 -15.44 -11.47 12.14
CA GLY A 148 -16.47 -12.40 12.63
C GLY A 148 -17.17 -13.20 11.53
N MET A 149 -17.03 -12.81 10.25
CA MET A 149 -17.61 -13.54 9.13
C MET A 149 -16.95 -14.92 9.00
N LYS A 150 -17.78 -15.97 8.91
CA LYS A 150 -17.31 -17.34 8.72
C LYS A 150 -16.93 -17.60 7.27
N CYS A 151 -15.92 -18.42 7.06
CA CYS A 151 -15.43 -18.83 5.74
C CYS A 151 -14.92 -20.27 5.79
N GLY A 152 -14.51 -20.85 4.66
CA GLY A 152 -13.94 -22.21 4.63
C GLY A 152 -14.89 -23.27 5.19
N ARG A 153 -16.16 -23.24 4.78
CA ARG A 153 -17.23 -24.13 5.29
C ARG A 153 -17.43 -24.02 6.81
N GLY A 154 -17.24 -22.83 7.38
CA GLY A 154 -17.46 -22.55 8.81
C GLY A 154 -16.26 -22.80 9.72
N LYS A 155 -15.18 -23.39 9.18
CA LYS A 155 -13.94 -23.67 9.93
C LYS A 155 -13.01 -22.46 10.06
N GLY A 156 -13.16 -21.47 9.18
CA GLY A 156 -12.37 -20.25 9.20
C GLY A 156 -13.17 -19.01 9.59
N VAL A 157 -12.45 -17.93 9.84
CA VAL A 157 -12.98 -16.57 9.96
C VAL A 157 -12.26 -15.64 8.98
N ILE A 158 -12.97 -14.66 8.45
CA ILE A 158 -12.36 -13.60 7.66
C ILE A 158 -11.59 -12.65 8.58
N VAL A 159 -10.30 -12.52 8.30
CA VAL A 159 -9.38 -11.55 8.89
C VAL A 159 -8.98 -10.57 7.80
N GLU A 160 -9.13 -9.28 8.08
CA GLU A 160 -8.70 -8.20 7.21
C GLU A 160 -7.36 -7.64 7.69
N LEU A 161 -6.49 -7.33 6.74
CA LEU A 161 -5.25 -6.63 6.95
C LEU A 161 -5.36 -5.28 6.26
N GLY A 162 -5.09 -4.21 7.00
CA GLY A 162 -5.37 -2.87 6.51
C GLY A 162 -4.87 -1.79 7.45
N TYR A 163 -5.31 -0.57 7.21
CA TYR A 163 -4.90 0.59 8.01
C TYR A 163 -6.03 1.08 8.87
N ASP A 164 -5.73 1.28 10.15
CA ASP A 164 -6.65 1.83 11.14
C ASP A 164 -6.42 3.34 11.22
N VAL A 165 -7.30 4.10 10.57
CA VAL A 165 -7.27 5.56 10.54
C VAL A 165 -8.43 6.11 11.36
N PRO A 166 -8.36 7.36 11.86
CA PRO A 166 -9.47 7.94 12.63
C PRO A 166 -10.85 7.76 11.95
N GLY A 167 -11.73 7.02 12.62
CA GLY A 167 -13.10 6.74 12.17
C GLY A 167 -13.28 5.60 11.17
N HIS A 168 -12.20 5.03 10.61
CA HIS A 168 -12.30 4.02 9.54
C HIS A 168 -11.20 2.96 9.60
N PHE A 169 -11.57 1.72 9.27
CA PHE A 169 -10.61 0.68 8.94
C PHE A 169 -10.57 0.50 7.42
N LEU A 170 -9.38 0.58 6.82
CA LEU A 170 -9.15 0.51 5.39
C LEU A 170 -8.55 -0.86 5.03
N PRO A 171 -9.36 -1.87 4.69
CA PRO A 171 -8.85 -3.19 4.34
C PRO A 171 -8.10 -3.14 3.00
N VAL A 172 -6.95 -3.82 2.95
CA VAL A 172 -6.11 -3.98 1.76
C VAL A 172 -6.11 -5.44 1.32
N VAL A 173 -5.88 -6.35 2.27
CA VAL A 173 -5.90 -7.79 2.05
C VAL A 173 -6.94 -8.43 2.95
N GLU A 174 -7.70 -9.38 2.41
CA GLU A 174 -8.62 -10.21 3.16
C GLU A 174 -8.10 -11.66 3.18
N VAL A 175 -8.23 -12.35 4.31
CA VAL A 175 -7.78 -13.72 4.46
C VAL A 175 -8.85 -14.54 5.17
N CYS A 176 -9.20 -15.68 4.58
CA CYS A 176 -9.92 -16.71 5.31
C CYS A 176 -8.94 -17.54 6.12
N TYR A 177 -9.04 -17.47 7.44
CA TYR A 177 -8.04 -18.00 8.35
C TYR A 177 -8.66 -18.93 9.40
N ASN A 178 -8.12 -20.14 9.54
CA ASN A 178 -8.42 -21.01 10.66
C ASN A 178 -7.44 -20.70 11.80
N ILE A 179 -7.92 -20.03 12.85
CA ILE A 179 -7.10 -19.62 14.01
C ILE A 179 -6.64 -20.83 14.83
N ASP A 180 -7.47 -21.87 14.95
CA ASP A 180 -7.15 -23.04 15.79
C ASP A 180 -6.02 -23.88 15.18
N GLU A 181 -6.03 -24.04 13.85
CA GLU A 181 -4.98 -24.75 13.10
C GLU A 181 -3.86 -23.81 12.66
N SER A 182 -4.05 -22.50 12.81
CA SER A 182 -3.15 -21.45 12.35
C SER A 182 -2.85 -21.47 10.84
N ILE A 183 -3.82 -21.87 10.02
CA ILE A 183 -3.68 -22.06 8.58
C ILE A 183 -4.57 -21.08 7.80
N PRO A 184 -4.05 -20.39 6.77
CA PRO A 184 -4.89 -19.69 5.80
C PRO A 184 -5.51 -20.67 4.80
N TYR A 185 -6.81 -20.53 4.55
CA TYR A 185 -7.48 -21.25 3.48
C TYR A 185 -7.37 -20.51 2.14
N TYR A 186 -7.48 -19.18 2.15
CA TYR A 186 -7.24 -18.34 0.99
C TYR A 186 -6.99 -16.90 1.40
N SER A 187 -6.38 -16.13 0.50
CA SER A 187 -6.24 -14.67 0.59
C SER A 187 -6.79 -13.99 -0.65
N ARG A 188 -7.28 -12.77 -0.51
CA ARG A 188 -7.82 -11.94 -1.57
C ARG A 188 -7.25 -10.53 -1.45
N HIS A 189 -6.65 -10.04 -2.53
CA HIS A 189 -6.12 -8.68 -2.65
C HIS A 189 -6.49 -8.13 -4.03
N LEU A 190 -7.05 -6.92 -4.07
CA LEU A 190 -7.36 -6.25 -5.33
C LEU A 190 -6.18 -5.39 -5.79
N LEU A 191 -5.42 -5.90 -6.74
CA LEU A 191 -4.37 -5.13 -7.42
C LEU A 191 -4.97 -4.33 -8.57
N ARG A 192 -4.80 -3.01 -8.53
CA ARG A 192 -5.22 -2.13 -9.63
C ARG A 192 -4.07 -2.02 -10.64
N GLY A 193 -4.35 -2.24 -11.92
CA GLY A 193 -3.33 -2.22 -12.98
C GLY A 193 -2.53 -0.93 -13.06
N THR A 194 -3.12 0.21 -12.66
CA THR A 194 -2.43 1.51 -12.57
C THR A 194 -1.33 1.55 -11.51
N SER A 195 -1.32 0.60 -10.58
CA SER A 195 -0.30 0.41 -9.54
C SER A 195 0.78 -0.61 -9.95
N LEU A 196 0.66 -1.27 -11.10
CA LEU A 196 1.59 -2.28 -11.58
C LEU A 196 2.66 -1.68 -12.51
N GLY A 197 3.89 -2.20 -12.46
CA GLY A 197 4.96 -1.85 -13.42
C GLY A 197 5.72 -0.54 -13.14
N LYS A 198 5.64 -0.03 -11.91
CA LYS A 198 6.48 1.09 -11.45
C LYS A 198 7.22 0.65 -10.19
N GLU A 199 8.54 0.85 -10.18
CA GLU A 199 9.37 0.45 -9.05
C GLU A 199 8.92 1.24 -7.81
N PRO A 200 8.63 0.57 -6.68
CA PRO A 200 8.39 1.26 -5.42
C PRO A 200 9.61 2.13 -5.08
N ARG A 201 9.39 3.28 -4.45
CA ARG A 201 10.53 4.07 -3.95
C ARG A 201 11.37 3.22 -3.01
N LYS A 202 12.69 3.37 -3.09
CA LYS A 202 13.69 2.64 -2.28
C LYS A 202 13.71 3.08 -0.80
N ILE A 203 12.56 3.30 -0.18
CA ILE A 203 12.46 3.56 1.26
C ILE A 203 12.82 2.27 2.04
N GLY A 204 12.92 1.12 1.38
CA GLY A 204 13.32 -0.15 1.99
C GLY A 204 12.12 -0.90 2.56
N ARG A 205 12.19 -2.23 2.53
CA ARG A 205 11.12 -3.13 2.98
C ARG A 205 10.83 -2.90 4.47
N PRO A 206 9.56 -2.73 4.89
CA PRO A 206 9.21 -2.68 6.30
C PRO A 206 9.68 -3.94 7.05
N ALA A 207 9.89 -3.80 8.35
CA ALA A 207 10.15 -4.95 9.21
C ALA A 207 8.95 -5.91 9.21
N TYR A 208 9.21 -7.18 9.50
CA TYR A 208 8.15 -8.18 9.66
C TYR A 208 7.17 -7.73 10.75
N ALA A 209 5.87 -7.82 10.44
CA ALA A 209 4.78 -7.56 11.37
C ALA A 209 3.90 -8.81 11.49
N SER A 210 3.62 -9.22 12.73
CA SER A 210 2.61 -10.24 13.02
C SER A 210 1.40 -9.60 13.69
N GLY A 211 0.22 -10.19 13.49
CA GLY A 211 -0.93 -9.92 14.36
C GLY A 211 -0.62 -10.28 15.82
N GLY A 212 -1.55 -9.94 16.71
CA GLY A 212 -1.45 -10.36 18.12
C GLY A 212 -1.63 -11.87 18.30
N GLY A 213 -1.40 -12.35 19.54
CA GLY A 213 -1.48 -13.77 19.89
C GLY A 213 -2.88 -14.38 19.66
N GLU A 214 -3.92 -13.57 19.55
CA GLU A 214 -5.27 -13.99 19.20
C GLU A 214 -5.40 -14.60 17.80
N PHE A 215 -4.41 -14.36 16.93
CA PHE A 215 -4.34 -14.95 15.59
C PHE A 215 -3.45 -16.19 15.53
N PHE A 216 -2.76 -16.57 16.62
CA PHE A 216 -1.79 -17.66 16.58
C PHE A 216 -1.92 -18.51 17.83
N LYS A 217 -2.48 -19.71 17.68
CA LYS A 217 -2.72 -20.61 18.82
C LYS A 217 -1.54 -21.57 18.97
N GLY A 218 -0.85 -21.51 20.10
CA GLY A 218 0.17 -22.49 20.47
C GLY A 218 1.53 -22.34 19.77
N PHE A 219 1.78 -21.24 19.04
CA PHE A 219 3.11 -20.93 18.52
C PHE A 219 3.34 -19.42 18.40
N ASN A 220 4.61 -19.00 18.43
CA ASN A 220 5.02 -17.62 18.23
C ASN A 220 5.50 -17.43 16.77
N PRO A 221 4.80 -16.64 15.94
CA PRO A 221 5.20 -16.40 14.55
C PRO A 221 6.59 -15.78 14.47
N LYS A 222 6.94 -14.86 15.37
CA LYS A 222 8.23 -14.18 15.31
C LYS A 222 9.38 -15.19 15.45
N GLU A 223 9.21 -16.21 16.28
CA GLU A 223 10.19 -17.31 16.43
C GLU A 223 10.19 -18.21 15.18
N ALA A 224 9.02 -18.59 14.68
CA ALA A 224 8.89 -19.43 13.48
C ALA A 224 9.46 -18.78 12.20
N TYR A 225 9.39 -17.45 12.08
CA TYR A 225 9.94 -16.66 10.97
C TYR A 225 11.33 -16.07 11.26
N SER A 226 11.86 -16.24 12.48
CA SER A 226 13.24 -15.88 12.77
C SER A 226 14.15 -16.91 12.09
N LYS A 227 14.92 -16.45 11.10
CA LYS A 227 15.76 -17.31 10.25
C LYS A 227 16.65 -18.22 11.11
N VAL A 228 16.42 -19.54 11.03
CA VAL A 228 17.54 -20.46 10.92
C VAL A 228 18.10 -20.22 9.52
N SER A 229 19.37 -19.85 9.43
CA SER A 229 20.08 -19.67 8.16
C SER A 229 20.03 -20.98 7.35
N GLY A 230 19.08 -21.10 6.43
CA GLY A 230 19.04 -22.22 5.46
C GLY A 230 17.68 -22.82 5.11
N GLN A 231 16.55 -22.43 5.72
CA GLN A 231 15.24 -23.03 5.38
C GLN A 231 14.16 -21.99 5.12
N CYS A 232 13.46 -22.13 3.98
CA CYS A 232 12.26 -21.35 3.61
C CYS A 232 11.25 -21.44 4.78
N PRO A 233 10.86 -20.32 5.42
CA PRO A 233 9.92 -20.38 6.53
C PRO A 233 8.50 -20.72 6.02
N LEU A 234 7.75 -21.41 6.88
CA LEU A 234 6.48 -22.08 6.60
C LEU A 234 5.40 -21.19 5.94
N ASN A 235 4.49 -21.84 5.21
CA ASN A 235 3.33 -21.24 4.54
C ASN A 235 2.43 -20.48 5.52
N SER A 236 2.57 -19.16 5.56
CA SER A 236 1.81 -18.30 6.46
C SER A 236 1.53 -16.97 5.79
N VAL A 237 0.42 -16.38 6.21
CA VAL A 237 -0.04 -15.07 5.82
C VAL A 237 0.97 -14.04 6.31
N SER A 238 1.97 -13.77 5.48
CA SER A 238 2.78 -12.58 5.64
C SER A 238 2.04 -11.43 4.98
N ALA A 239 1.81 -10.36 5.75
CA ALA A 239 1.43 -9.08 5.20
C ALA A 239 2.69 -8.50 4.55
N GLU A 240 2.94 -8.84 3.29
CA GLU A 240 3.89 -8.07 2.50
C GLU A 240 3.27 -6.69 2.32
N SER A 241 3.89 -5.68 2.94
CA SER A 241 3.47 -4.29 2.78
C SER A 241 3.75 -3.90 1.34
N PHE A 242 2.68 -3.60 0.60
CA PHE A 242 2.72 -2.97 -0.72
C PHE A 242 2.71 -1.45 -0.57
#